data_AF-A0A918BU95-F1
#
_entry.id   AF-A0A918BU95-F1
#
_cell.length_a   1.000
_cell.length_b   1.000
_cell.length_c   1.000
_cell.angle_alpha   90.00
_cell.angle_beta   90.00
_cell.angle_gamma   90.00
#
_symmetry.space_group_name_H-M   'P 1'
#
loop_
_entity.id
_entity.type
_entity.pdbx_description
1 polymer ?
#
loop_
_entity_poly.entity_id
_entity_poly.type
_entity_poly.pdbx_seq_one_letter_code
_entity_poly.pdbx_strand_id
1 'polypeptide(L)' 'MEHRDPSDLVLLHMANAGVVNATGDAAPDAWRRVVALMIQSREAPARGPLPASPEHDALYKAMLRTGPAGIGAHEPEKSG' A
#
# COMPACT_ATOMS: atom_id res chain seq x y z
N MET A 1 5.39 -6.36 24.91
CA MET A 1 5.49 -6.62 23.47
C MET A 1 4.42 -5.80 22.77
N GLU A 2 4.78 -4.67 22.17
CA GLU A 2 4.13 -4.17 20.95
C GLU A 2 5.22 -3.44 20.16
N HIS A 3 5.69 -4.08 19.10
CA HIS A 3 6.77 -3.62 18.23
C HIS A 3 6.19 -3.14 16.89
N ARG A 4 4.99 -2.55 16.91
CA ARG A 4 4.30 -2.10 15.70
C ARG A 4 3.97 -0.63 15.85
N ASP A 5 4.55 0.17 14.97
CA ASP A 5 4.19 1.57 14.85
C ASP A 5 2.85 1.67 14.11
N PRO A 6 1.91 2.54 14.50
CA PRO A 6 0.69 2.78 13.72
C PRO A 6 0.95 3.10 12.24
N SER A 7 2.09 3.72 11.95
CA SER A 7 2.59 4.02 10.59
C SER A 7 2.81 2.77 9.74
N ASP A 8 3.10 1.61 10.35
CA ASP A 8 3.27 0.34 9.64
C ASP A 8 1.97 -0.14 9.00
N LEU A 9 0.81 0.17 9.61
CA LEU A 9 -0.50 -0.17 9.04
C LEU A 9 -0.82 0.70 7.83
N VAL A 10 -0.39 1.97 7.84
CA VAL A 10 -0.53 2.88 6.71
C VAL A 10 0.31 2.39 5.53
N LEU A 11 1.55 1.98 5.78
CA LEU A 11 2.41 1.38 4.75
C LEU A 11 1.80 0.11 4.15
N LEU A 12 1.26 -0.77 5.00
CA LEU A 12 0.60 -2.00 4.57
C LEU A 12 -0.61 -1.71 3.67
N HIS A 13 -1.40 -0.70 4.04
CA HIS A 13 -2.54 -0.24 3.27
C HIS A 13 -2.10 0.34 1.91
N MET A 14 -1.09 1.22 1.89
CA MET A 14 -0.57 1.81 0.66
C MET A 14 -0.04 0.75 -0.31
N ALA A 15 0.66 -0.26 0.19
CA ALA A 15 1.11 -1.40 -0.62
C ALA A 15 -0.07 -2.18 -1.21
N ASN A 16 -1.11 -2.46 -0.41
CA ASN A 16 -2.31 -3.15 -0.90
C ASN A 16 -3.08 -2.30 -1.94
N ALA A 17 -3.23 -1.00 -1.70
CA ALA A 17 -3.88 -0.07 -2.63
C ALA A 17 -3.15 -0.02 -3.98
N GLY A 18 -1.82 -0.02 -3.97
CA GLY A 18 -1.01 -0.12 -5.19
C GLY A 18 -1.29 -1.40 -5.98
N VAL A 19 -1.42 -2.53 -5.32
CA VAL A 19 -1.78 -3.81 -5.98
C VAL A 19 -3.19 -3.74 -6.56
N VAL A 20 -4.19 -3.33 -5.78
CA VAL A 20 -5.59 -3.21 -6.24
C VAL A 20 -5.67 -2.32 -7.48
N ASN A 21 -5.00 -1.17 -7.45
CA ASN A 21 -5.00 -0.21 -8.56
C ASN A 21 -4.30 -0.77 -9.81
N ALA A 22 -3.18 -1.49 -9.64
CA ALA A 22 -2.42 -2.04 -10.76
C ALA A 22 -3.10 -3.26 -11.39
N THR A 23 -3.81 -4.07 -10.60
CA THR A 23 -4.45 -5.29 -11.10
C THR A 23 -5.81 -5.03 -11.72
N GLY A 24 -6.51 -3.97 -11.30
CA GLY A 24 -7.80 -3.54 -11.87
C GLY A 24 -8.73 -4.71 -12.20
N ASP A 25 -9.27 -4.69 -13.42
CA ASP A 25 -10.14 -5.75 -13.93
C ASP A 25 -9.40 -7.02 -14.39
N ALA A 26 -8.08 -6.94 -14.58
CA ALA A 26 -7.28 -8.06 -15.05
C ALA A 26 -7.09 -9.14 -13.97
N ALA A 27 -7.05 -8.73 -12.70
CA ALA A 27 -7.02 -9.64 -11.55
C ALA A 27 -7.69 -9.02 -10.32
N PRO A 28 -9.03 -8.87 -10.31
CA PRO A 28 -9.77 -8.16 -9.27
C PRO A 28 -9.66 -8.83 -7.88
N ASP A 29 -9.26 -10.09 -7.84
CA ASP A 29 -9.13 -10.88 -6.62
C ASP A 29 -7.71 -10.95 -6.05
N ALA A 30 -6.72 -10.33 -6.72
CA ALA A 30 -5.32 -10.38 -6.33
C ALA A 30 -5.05 -9.86 -4.90
N TRP A 31 -5.84 -8.89 -4.43
CA TRP A 31 -5.75 -8.35 -3.07
C TRP A 31 -5.91 -9.43 -2.00
N ARG A 32 -6.71 -10.48 -2.24
CA ARG A 32 -6.92 -11.57 -1.27
C ARG A 32 -5.61 -12.30 -1.00
N ARG A 33 -4.81 -12.53 -2.05
CA ARG A 33 -3.50 -13.19 -1.92
C ARG A 33 -2.54 -12.31 -1.14
N VAL A 34 -2.52 -11.00 -1.41
CA VAL A 34 -1.66 -10.04 -0.72
C VAL A 34 -2.01 -9.94 0.77
N VAL A 35 -3.29 -9.76 1.12
CA VAL A 35 -3.74 -9.72 2.52
C VAL A 35 -3.41 -11.01 3.25
N ALA A 36 -3.60 -12.17 2.61
CA ALA A 36 -3.20 -13.45 3.20
C ALA A 36 -1.69 -13.52 3.48
N LEU A 37 -0.84 -13.04 2.56
CA LEU A 37 0.61 -12.97 2.77
C LEU A 37 0.97 -12.02 3.92
N MET A 38 0.31 -10.86 4.02
CA MET A 38 0.54 -9.87 5.08
C MET A 38 0.14 -10.39 6.48
N ILE A 39 -0.90 -11.22 6.56
CA ILE A 39 -1.32 -11.87 7.80
C ILE A 39 -0.35 -13.00 8.15
N GLN A 40 -0.06 -13.89 7.18
CA GLN A 40 0.84 -15.01 7.39
C GLN A 40 2.26 -14.55 7.77
N SER A 41 2.72 -13.41 7.25
CA SER A 41 4.04 -12.86 7.64
C SER A 41 4.11 -12.46 9.12
N ARG A 42 2.97 -12.35 9.84
CA ARG A 42 2.96 -12.09 11.29
C ARG A 42 3.29 -13.33 12.11
N GLU A 43 3.07 -14.52 11.56
CA GLU A 43 3.43 -15.79 12.20
C GLU A 43 4.89 -16.16 11.96
N ALA A 44 5.54 -15.53 10.98
CA ALA A 44 6.94 -15.77 10.67
C ALA A 44 7.87 -15.26 11.79
N PRO A 45 8.94 -15.99 12.16
CA PRO A 45 9.94 -15.51 13.09
C PRO A 45 10.55 -14.18 12.62
N ALA A 46 10.70 -13.23 13.54
CA ALA A 46 11.37 -11.96 13.26
C ALA A 46 12.83 -12.22 12.84
N ARG A 47 13.25 -11.61 11.72
CA ARG A 47 14.60 -11.77 11.16
C ARG A 47 15.59 -10.69 11.64
N GLY A 48 15.22 -9.94 12.67
CA GLY A 48 15.95 -8.77 13.16
C GLY A 48 15.01 -7.59 13.41
N PRO A 49 15.53 -6.46 13.94
CA PRO A 49 14.74 -5.24 14.10
C PRO A 49 14.33 -4.67 12.73
N LEU A 50 13.15 -4.05 12.68
CA LEU A 50 12.73 -3.30 11.51
C LEU A 50 13.51 -1.96 11.42
N PRO A 51 13.68 -1.39 10.22
CA PRO A 51 14.05 0.01 10.07
C PRO A 51 13.08 0.92 10.82
N ALA A 52 13.52 2.13 11.16
CA ALA A 52 12.63 3.13 11.76
C ALA A 52 11.41 3.35 10.85
N SER A 53 10.23 3.45 11.47
CA SER A 53 9.01 3.76 10.74
C SER A 53 9.10 5.19 10.17
N PRO A 54 8.50 5.47 9.00
CA PRO A 54 8.45 6.83 8.48
C PRO A 54 7.70 7.77 9.41
N GLU A 55 8.06 9.05 9.38
CA GLU A 55 7.36 10.09 10.13
C GLU A 55 5.88 10.18 9.71
N HIS A 56 4.99 10.37 10.68
CA HIS A 56 3.55 10.49 10.45
C HIS A 56 3.20 11.54 9.39
N ASP A 57 3.84 12.71 9.42
CA ASP A 57 3.63 13.79 8.44
C ASP A 57 4.02 13.39 7.02
N ALA A 58 5.06 12.56 6.88
CA ALA A 58 5.49 12.07 5.57
C ALA A 58 4.46 11.11 4.98
N LEU A 59 3.93 10.19 5.81
CA LEU A 59 2.86 9.28 5.40
C LEU A 59 1.56 10.03 5.11
N TYR A 60 1.21 11.02 5.92
CA TYR A 60 0.04 11.86 5.69
C TYR A 60 0.11 12.57 4.33
N LYS A 61 1.25 13.19 4.01
CA LYS A 61 1.48 13.82 2.69
C LYS A 61 1.39 12.80 1.55
N ALA A 62 1.93 11.59 1.74
CA ALA A 62 1.86 10.55 0.73
C ALA A 62 0.41 10.09 0.48
N MET A 63 -0.39 9.92 1.53
CA MET A 63 -1.81 9.57 1.42
C MET A 63 -2.62 10.62 0.65
N LEU A 64 -2.35 11.91 0.90
CA LEU A 64 -3.01 13.01 0.15
C LEU A 64 -2.70 12.94 -1.35
N ARG A 65 -1.47 12.58 -1.73
CA ARG A 65 -1.08 12.42 -3.14
C ARG A 65 -1.78 11.23 -3.80
N THR A 66 -2.06 10.17 -3.05
CA THR A 66 -2.71 8.95 -3.57
C THR A 66 -4.23 9.02 -3.62
N GLY A 67 -4.83 10.15 -3.19
CA GLY A 67 -6.28 10.34 -3.21
C GLY A 67 -6.88 10.43 -4.63
N PRO A 68 -8.22 10.37 -4.76
CA PRO A 68 -8.93 10.25 -6.05
C PRO A 68 -8.59 11.31 -7.11
N ALA A 69 -8.09 12.48 -6.71
CA ALA A 69 -7.67 13.54 -7.63
C ALA A 69 -6.38 13.23 -8.41
N GLY A 70 -5.57 12.25 -7.98
CA GLY A 70 -4.34 11.84 -8.66
C GLY A 70 -4.54 10.79 -9.76
N ILE A 71 -5.77 10.29 -9.97
CA ILE A 71 -6.07 9.11 -10.79
C ILE A 71 -6.95 9.44 -12.01
N GLY A 72 -7.06 10.73 -12.37
CA GLY A 72 -7.99 11.21 -13.41
C GLY A 72 -7.36 11.99 -14.56
N ALA A 73 -6.03 12.11 -14.66
CA ALA A 73 -5.38 12.87 -15.73
C ALA A 73 -4.42 11.99 -16.53
N HIS A 74 -4.93 10.91 -17.13
CA HIS A 74 -4.40 10.47 -18.41
C HIS A 74 -5.37 11.01 -19.46
N GLU A 75 -5.03 12.17 -20.00
CA GLU A 75 -5.74 12.79 -21.12
C GLU A 75 -5.71 11.81 -22.31
N PRO A 76 -6.82 11.57 -23.01
CA PRO A 76 -6.82 10.68 -24.17
C PRO A 76 -6.00 11.38 -25.26
N GLU A 77 -4.87 10.78 -25.64
CA GLU A 77 -4.15 11.17 -26.85
C GLU A 77 -5.14 11.17 -28.03
N LYS A 78 -5.38 12.35 -28.60
CA LYS A 78 -6.02 12.46 -29.91
C LYS A 78 -5.06 11.85 -30.93
N SER A 79 -5.41 10.67 -31.46
CA SER A 79 -4.89 10.21 -32.75
C SER A 79 -5.21 11.26 -33.82
N GLY A 80 -4.16 11.75 -34.47
CA GLY A 80 -4.23 12.37 -35.79
C GLY A 80 -4.19 11.34 -36.91
#